data_AF-A0A0G4IYG9-F1
#
_entry.id   AF-A0A0G4IYG9-F1
#
_cell.length_a   1.000
_cell.length_b   1.000
_cell.length_c   1.000
_cell.angle_alpha   90.00
_cell.angle_beta   90.00
_cell.angle_gamma   90.00
#
_symmetry.space_group_name_H-M   'P 1'
#
loop_
_entity.id
_entity.type
_entity.pdbx_description
1 polymer ?
#
loop_
_entity_poly.entity_id
_entity_poly.type
_entity_poly.pdbx_seq_one_letter_code
_entity_poly.pdbx_strand_id
1 'polypeptide(L)'
;MRSLFATAGIPIAMLGLITAGMLAGRPCVAGNTPTTNAVMNSAPSMVEIGSGFWNLRGSFKVAMGLVNVGTHMSVARLSTGRYLVIDTIMMSEEQKAAFDRVTDDGRLVEAVVATHPFHTTAFPAFHEAYPNAKYYGTPRHLRKLPDIAWAGDVNDERVRAMFEPDVSMRIPAGAEFVNPEEDNHFSNVFVLHRPSRTVHNDDTIVNWRNPTWSLTRLFLKDGIRFHPSLTGVGLYPTPEAPLQFRSWVQDLVRDWDFDNLCTAHNSNIVGGANAAVHDLVTRCDSLFDDLSKRNAAKLKKSS
;
A
#
# COMPACT_ATOMS: atom_id res chain seq x y z
N MET A 1 -9.05 -19.08 39.38
CA MET A 1 -10.03 -19.66 38.43
C MET A 1 -10.26 -18.66 37.30
N ARG A 2 -9.91 -19.07 36.07
CA ARG A 2 -10.34 -18.60 34.74
C ARG A 2 -10.15 -17.13 34.35
N SER A 3 -9.03 -16.96 33.63
CA SER A 3 -8.74 -15.98 32.58
C SER A 3 -9.88 -15.80 31.56
N LEU A 4 -10.13 -14.54 31.17
CA LEU A 4 -10.98 -14.12 30.05
C LEU A 4 -10.06 -13.54 28.96
N PHE A 5 -9.55 -14.40 28.07
CA PHE A 5 -9.06 -13.98 26.76
C PHE A 5 -10.28 -13.83 25.85
N ALA A 6 -10.66 -12.59 25.54
CA ALA A 6 -11.55 -12.29 24.44
C ALA A 6 -10.75 -12.40 23.13
N THR A 7 -10.96 -13.50 22.41
CA THR A 7 -10.51 -13.65 21.03
C THR A 7 -11.29 -12.68 20.15
N ALA A 8 -10.67 -11.57 19.77
CA ALA A 8 -11.16 -10.72 18.68
C ALA A 8 -11.14 -11.53 17.38
N GLY A 9 -12.31 -11.79 16.82
CA GLY A 9 -12.48 -12.51 15.55
C GLY A 9 -11.81 -11.75 14.40
N ILE A 10 -10.94 -12.44 13.68
CA ILE A 10 -10.32 -11.99 12.43
C ILE A 10 -11.44 -11.90 11.37
N PRO A 11 -11.62 -10.77 10.67
CA PRO A 11 -12.61 -10.70 9.60
C PRO A 11 -12.19 -11.62 8.44
N ILE A 12 -13.13 -12.47 8.03
CA ILE A 12 -13.03 -13.39 6.88
C ILE A 12 -13.12 -12.54 5.61
N ALA A 13 -12.00 -11.95 5.18
CA ALA A 13 -11.89 -11.22 3.92
C ALA A 13 -10.56 -11.54 3.22
N MET A 14 -10.25 -12.83 3.09
CA MET A 14 -9.20 -13.28 2.15
C MET A 14 -9.40 -14.70 1.59
N LEU A 15 -10.53 -15.34 1.91
CA LEU A 15 -10.88 -16.65 1.32
C LEU A 15 -11.46 -16.54 -0.09
N GLY A 16 -11.70 -15.31 -0.59
CA GLY A 16 -12.15 -15.05 -1.97
C GLY A 16 -11.06 -15.16 -3.04
N LEU A 17 -9.83 -15.52 -2.67
CA LEU A 17 -8.69 -15.55 -3.61
C LEU A 17 -8.65 -16.78 -4.54
N ILE A 18 -9.59 -17.73 -4.46
CA ILE A 18 -9.57 -18.95 -5.30
C ILE A 18 -10.86 -19.22 -6.09
N THR A 19 -12.01 -18.61 -5.77
CA THR A 19 -13.24 -18.91 -6.52
C THR A 19 -14.22 -17.73 -6.57
N ALA A 20 -14.04 -16.83 -7.53
CA ALA A 20 -15.12 -16.13 -8.25
C ALA A 20 -14.51 -15.16 -9.28
N GLY A 21 -14.82 -15.35 -10.57
CA GLY A 21 -14.43 -14.41 -11.62
C GLY A 21 -13.77 -15.02 -12.86
N MET A 22 -14.17 -16.22 -13.30
CA MET A 22 -13.96 -16.62 -14.70
C MET A 22 -14.93 -15.82 -15.59
N LEU A 23 -14.56 -14.57 -15.87
CA LEU A 23 -14.93 -13.89 -17.12
C LEU A 23 -13.61 -13.47 -17.77
N ALA A 24 -13.41 -13.96 -18.99
CA ALA A 24 -12.15 -13.97 -19.71
C ALA A 24 -11.52 -12.58 -19.87
N GLY A 25 -10.53 -12.27 -19.03
CA GLY A 25 -9.48 -11.28 -19.28
C GLY A 25 -8.14 -11.97 -19.06
N ARG A 26 -7.26 -11.96 -20.06
CA ARG A 26 -5.92 -12.57 -19.93
C ARG A 26 -5.16 -11.82 -18.83
N PRO A 27 -4.55 -12.49 -17.84
CA PRO A 27 -3.71 -11.80 -16.87
C PRO A 27 -2.49 -11.20 -17.59
N CYS A 28 -2.37 -9.87 -17.53
CA CYS A 28 -1.24 -9.12 -18.07
C CYS A 28 -0.01 -9.32 -17.18
N VAL A 29 0.87 -10.25 -17.56
CA VAL A 29 2.12 -10.56 -16.82
C VAL A 29 3.31 -10.43 -17.76
N ALA A 30 4.36 -9.73 -17.33
CA ALA A 30 5.65 -9.66 -18.03
C ALA A 30 6.69 -10.61 -17.40
N GLY A 31 7.63 -11.08 -18.23
CA GLY A 31 8.75 -11.94 -17.85
C GLY A 31 9.97 -11.20 -17.29
N ASN A 32 10.84 -11.96 -16.64
CA ASN A 32 11.91 -11.53 -15.72
C ASN A 32 12.95 -10.53 -16.26
N THR A 33 13.32 -9.58 -15.40
CA THR A 33 14.63 -8.91 -15.39
C THR A 33 15.53 -9.60 -14.35
N PRO A 34 16.81 -9.89 -14.63
CA PRO A 34 17.66 -10.61 -13.70
C PRO A 34 18.24 -9.66 -12.64
N THR A 35 18.05 -9.99 -11.36
CA THR A 35 18.89 -9.46 -10.27
C THR A 35 19.24 -10.56 -9.28
N THR A 36 20.54 -10.61 -9.02
CA THR A 36 21.34 -11.45 -8.12
C THR A 36 20.65 -12.15 -6.95
N ASN A 37 20.94 -13.45 -6.85
CA ASN A 37 20.66 -14.30 -5.69
C ASN A 37 21.32 -13.72 -4.42
N ALA A 38 20.51 -13.41 -3.41
CA ALA A 38 20.98 -13.24 -2.04
C ALA A 38 20.44 -14.39 -1.19
N VAL A 39 21.39 -15.09 -0.57
CA VAL A 39 21.23 -16.15 0.43
C VAL A 39 20.39 -15.63 1.61
N MET A 40 19.53 -16.49 2.17
CA MET A 40 18.70 -16.21 3.36
C MET A 40 19.56 -15.98 4.62
N ASN A 41 20.18 -14.80 4.73
CA ASN A 41 20.48 -14.18 6.02
C ASN A 41 19.24 -13.40 6.46
N SER A 42 18.98 -13.29 7.76
CA SER A 42 17.90 -12.46 8.32
C SER A 42 17.89 -11.10 7.61
N ALA A 43 16.78 -10.75 6.97
CA ALA A 43 16.67 -9.48 6.28
C ALA A 43 16.99 -8.32 7.26
N PRO A 44 17.60 -7.22 6.79
CA PRO A 44 17.91 -6.08 7.66
C PRO A 44 16.67 -5.60 8.39
N SER A 45 16.82 -5.16 9.64
CA SER A 45 15.72 -4.62 10.45
C SER A 45 15.10 -3.36 9.83
N MET A 46 15.90 -2.57 9.12
CA MET A 46 15.46 -1.47 8.26
C MET A 46 16.24 -1.52 6.95
N VAL A 47 15.54 -1.56 5.81
CA VAL A 47 16.18 -1.59 4.48
C VAL A 47 16.11 -0.20 3.87
N GLU A 48 17.24 0.44 3.63
CA GLU A 48 17.29 1.72 2.89
C GLU A 48 17.00 1.46 1.41
N ILE A 49 15.95 2.09 0.88
CA ILE A 49 15.48 1.93 -0.51
C ILE A 49 16.09 3.01 -1.40
N GLY A 50 16.16 4.23 -0.87
CA GLY A 50 16.84 5.37 -1.47
C GLY A 50 17.34 6.26 -0.33
N SER A 51 18.21 7.22 -0.64
CA SER A 51 18.86 8.02 0.41
C SER A 51 17.83 8.68 1.34
N GLY A 52 17.90 8.35 2.63
CA GLY A 52 16.98 8.89 3.64
C GLY A 52 15.57 8.28 3.61
N PHE A 53 15.38 7.13 2.97
CA PHE A 53 14.09 6.42 2.96
C PHE A 53 14.28 4.95 3.26
N TRP A 54 13.69 4.49 4.37
CA TRP A 54 13.77 3.11 4.83
C TRP A 54 12.43 2.41 4.72
N ASN A 55 12.47 1.12 4.43
CA ASN A 55 11.33 0.21 4.44
C ASN A 55 11.54 -0.86 5.52
N LEU A 56 10.52 -1.06 6.34
CA LEU A 56 10.47 -2.11 7.35
C LEU A 56 9.35 -3.09 6.97
N ARG A 57 9.56 -4.37 7.29
CA ARG A 57 8.63 -5.45 6.92
C ARG A 57 8.16 -6.20 8.16
N GLY A 58 6.85 -6.20 8.38
CA GLY A 58 6.16 -7.01 9.37
C GLY A 58 5.64 -8.31 8.77
N SER A 59 5.26 -9.23 9.67
CA SER A 59 4.59 -10.47 9.29
C SER A 59 3.10 -10.24 9.08
N PHE A 60 2.56 -10.70 7.95
CA PHE A 60 1.12 -10.75 7.70
C PHE A 60 0.78 -12.06 7.02
N LYS A 61 0.14 -12.95 7.78
CA LYS A 61 -0.13 -14.32 7.33
C LYS A 61 -1.57 -14.47 6.86
N VAL A 62 -1.72 -15.03 5.68
CA VAL A 62 -2.99 -15.29 4.99
C VAL A 62 -3.16 -16.79 4.79
N ALA A 63 -4.31 -17.22 4.25
CA ALA A 63 -4.65 -18.63 4.04
C ALA A 63 -4.47 -19.46 5.33
N MET A 64 -5.19 -19.08 6.40
CA MET A 64 -5.11 -19.71 7.73
C MET A 64 -3.68 -19.78 8.32
N GLY A 65 -2.82 -18.83 7.96
CA GLY A 65 -1.46 -18.75 8.49
C GLY A 65 -0.38 -19.42 7.62
N LEU A 66 -0.76 -20.07 6.52
CA LEU A 66 0.15 -20.85 5.68
C LEU A 66 1.04 -19.99 4.77
N VAL A 67 0.59 -18.79 4.41
CA VAL A 67 1.32 -17.91 3.49
C VAL A 67 1.57 -16.57 4.18
N ASN A 68 2.83 -16.21 4.43
CA ASN A 68 3.18 -14.87 4.89
C ASN A 68 3.39 -13.95 3.69
N VAL A 69 2.44 -13.06 3.42
CA VAL A 69 2.59 -12.04 2.37
C VAL A 69 3.33 -10.79 2.87
N GLY A 70 3.56 -10.69 4.19
CA GLY A 70 4.19 -9.55 4.83
C GLY A 70 3.32 -8.30 4.83
N THR A 71 3.68 -7.29 5.61
CA THR A 71 3.10 -5.94 5.58
C THR A 71 4.23 -4.94 5.75
N HIS A 72 4.17 -3.76 5.14
CA HIS A 72 5.31 -2.86 5.09
C HIS A 72 4.98 -1.49 5.72
N MET A 73 5.96 -0.95 6.44
CA MET A 73 6.00 0.45 6.90
C MET A 73 7.17 1.14 6.23
N SER A 74 7.07 2.45 6.00
CA SER A 74 8.20 3.25 5.52
C SER A 74 8.52 4.42 6.43
N VAL A 75 9.78 4.84 6.44
CA VAL A 75 10.27 5.98 7.22
C VAL A 75 11.06 6.87 6.27
N ALA A 76 10.64 8.12 6.14
CA ALA A 76 11.26 9.10 5.25
C ALA A 76 11.87 10.25 6.06
N ARG A 77 13.13 10.57 5.80
CA ARG A 77 13.82 11.70 6.44
C ARG A 77 13.53 13.00 5.67
N LEU A 78 12.92 13.95 6.34
CA LEU A 78 12.63 15.28 5.82
C LEU A 78 13.90 16.15 5.83
N SER A 79 13.90 17.23 5.04
CA SER A 79 14.97 18.24 4.97
C SER A 79 15.25 18.91 6.31
N THR A 80 14.25 18.96 7.20
CA THR A 80 14.38 19.42 8.59
C THR A 80 15.23 18.50 9.48
N GLY A 81 15.57 17.30 8.99
CA GLY A 81 16.24 16.25 9.74
C GLY A 81 15.30 15.36 10.57
N ARG A 82 13.99 15.68 10.60
CA ARG A 82 12.94 14.86 11.24
C ARG A 82 12.43 13.76 10.30
N TYR A 83 11.59 12.88 10.82
CA TYR A 83 11.10 11.71 10.09
C TYR A 83 9.58 11.70 9.95
N LEU A 84 9.12 11.38 8.74
CA LEU A 84 7.75 11.01 8.44
C LEU A 84 7.65 9.48 8.46
N VAL A 85 6.77 8.94 9.30
CA VAL A 85 6.42 7.52 9.30
C VAL A 85 5.20 7.33 8.42
N ILE A 86 5.28 6.41 7.45
CA ILE A 86 4.26 6.13 6.44
C ILE A 86 3.74 4.71 6.69
N ASP A 87 2.48 4.65 7.12
CA ASP A 87 1.81 3.48 7.67
C ASP A 87 2.53 2.86 8.87
N THR A 88 2.00 1.77 9.43
CA THR A 88 2.60 1.11 10.60
C THR A 88 2.57 -0.41 10.49
N ILE A 89 3.55 -1.05 11.13
CA ILE A 89 3.61 -2.51 11.28
C ILE A 89 3.84 -2.88 12.75
N MET A 90 3.50 -4.12 13.10
CA MET A 90 4.02 -4.71 14.34
C MET A 90 5.51 -4.99 14.18
N MET A 91 6.35 -4.12 14.75
CA MET A 91 7.80 -4.25 14.70
C MET A 91 8.31 -5.37 15.62
N SER A 92 9.33 -6.10 15.18
CA SER A 92 10.15 -6.92 16.09
C SER A 92 10.98 -6.03 17.02
N GLU A 93 11.56 -6.62 18.08
CA GLU A 93 12.46 -5.89 18.99
C GLU A 93 13.66 -5.29 18.24
N GLU A 94 14.22 -6.01 17.28
CA GLU A 94 15.35 -5.57 16.45
C GLU A 94 14.96 -4.40 15.53
N GLN A 95 13.75 -4.45 14.96
CA GLN A 95 13.18 -3.36 14.17
C GLN A 95 12.92 -2.12 15.00
N LYS A 96 12.33 -2.30 16.20
CA LYS A 96 12.10 -1.21 17.13
C LYS A 96 13.42 -0.56 17.56
N ALA A 97 14.42 -1.37 17.95
CA ALA A 97 15.72 -0.85 18.35
C ALA A 97 16.46 -0.12 17.21
N ALA A 98 16.26 -0.53 15.95
CA ALA A 98 16.78 0.19 14.79
C ALA A 98 16.04 1.52 14.58
N PHE A 99 14.70 1.49 14.64
CA PHE A 99 13.84 2.66 14.52
C PHE A 99 14.14 3.71 15.61
N ASP A 100 14.23 3.29 16.87
CA ASP A 100 14.53 4.16 18.01
C ASP A 100 15.87 4.87 17.82
N ARG A 101 16.89 4.15 17.34
CA ARG A 101 18.22 4.72 17.10
C ARG A 101 18.20 5.79 16.01
N VAL A 102 17.42 5.59 14.94
CA VAL A 102 17.31 6.54 13.82
C VAL A 102 16.49 7.75 14.20
N THR A 103 15.45 7.56 15.01
CA THR A 103 14.44 8.57 15.35
C THR A 103 14.63 9.20 16.73
N ASP A 104 15.73 8.88 17.42
CA ASP A 104 16.03 9.35 18.78
C ASP A 104 14.89 8.98 19.76
N ASP A 105 14.59 7.69 19.86
CA ASP A 105 13.46 7.12 20.61
C ASP A 105 12.11 7.77 20.22
N GLY A 106 11.92 8.01 18.92
CA GLY A 106 10.74 8.67 18.38
C GLY A 106 10.71 10.20 18.54
N ARG A 107 11.67 10.85 19.23
CA ARG A 107 11.69 12.32 19.42
C ARG A 107 11.82 13.10 18.12
N LEU A 108 12.42 12.50 17.09
CA LEU A 108 12.58 13.09 15.77
C LEU A 108 11.45 12.72 14.81
N VAL A 109 10.43 11.97 15.23
CA VAL A 109 9.24 11.74 14.41
C VAL A 109 8.43 13.04 14.33
N GLU A 110 8.31 13.59 13.12
CA GLU A 110 7.46 14.76 12.84
C GLU A 110 5.99 14.35 12.83
N ALA A 111 5.69 13.24 12.13
CA ALA A 111 4.35 12.73 11.99
C ALA A 111 4.33 11.24 11.62
N VAL A 112 3.20 10.60 11.93
CA VAL A 112 2.80 9.27 11.45
C VAL A 112 1.57 9.44 10.57
N VAL A 113 1.61 8.92 9.36
CA VAL A 113 0.55 9.09 8.36
C VAL A 113 0.03 7.72 7.95
N ALA A 114 -1.27 7.49 8.15
CA ALA A 114 -1.95 6.29 7.67
C ALA A 114 -2.37 6.45 6.20
N THR A 115 -1.98 5.51 5.35
CA THR A 115 -2.15 5.63 3.89
C THR A 115 -3.33 4.84 3.36
N HIS A 116 -3.61 3.64 3.89
CA HIS A 116 -4.69 2.78 3.40
C HIS A 116 -5.80 2.59 4.45
N PRO A 117 -7.10 2.78 4.13
CA PRO A 117 -8.21 2.73 5.10
C PRO A 117 -8.31 1.47 5.98
N PHE A 118 -7.69 0.36 5.57
CA PHE A 118 -7.73 -0.91 6.29
C PHE A 118 -6.42 -1.30 6.99
N HIS A 119 -5.35 -0.47 6.90
CA HIS A 119 -4.09 -0.74 7.59
C HIS A 119 -4.10 -0.27 9.05
N THR A 120 -5.15 -0.68 9.77
CA THR A 120 -5.47 -0.16 11.11
C THR A 120 -4.79 -0.92 12.25
N THR A 121 -4.37 -2.17 12.01
CA THR A 121 -4.10 -3.14 13.09
C THR A 121 -2.88 -2.80 13.94
N ALA A 122 -1.84 -2.20 13.35
CA ALA A 122 -0.60 -1.89 14.05
C ALA A 122 -0.58 -0.49 14.69
N PHE A 123 -1.51 0.38 14.31
CA PHE A 123 -1.56 1.77 14.79
C PHE A 123 -1.69 1.88 16.32
N PRO A 124 -2.57 1.11 17.01
CA PRO A 124 -2.68 1.22 18.47
C PRO A 124 -1.37 0.93 19.21
N ALA A 125 -0.67 -0.16 18.84
CA ALA A 125 0.61 -0.51 19.46
C ALA A 125 1.71 0.51 19.11
N PHE A 126 1.72 1.02 17.88
CA PHE A 126 2.66 2.08 17.48
C PHE A 126 2.40 3.40 18.22
N HIS A 127 1.13 3.75 18.45
CA HIS A 127 0.73 4.92 19.23
C HIS A 127 1.10 4.79 20.71
N GLU A 128 0.92 3.61 21.31
CA GLU A 128 1.37 3.34 22.68
C GLU A 128 2.89 3.50 22.84
N ALA A 129 3.66 3.05 21.84
CA ALA A 129 5.11 3.17 21.87
C ALA A 129 5.62 4.61 21.63
N TYR A 130 4.91 5.42 20.82
CA TYR A 130 5.33 6.78 20.44
C TYR A 130 4.19 7.82 20.58
N PRO A 131 3.61 8.00 21.78
CA PRO A 131 2.36 8.76 21.98
C PRO A 131 2.50 10.27 21.73
N ASN A 132 3.74 10.78 21.66
CA ASN A 132 4.01 12.21 21.44
C ASN A 132 4.08 12.61 19.97
N ALA A 133 4.09 11.64 19.03
CA ALA A 133 4.07 11.94 17.61
C ALA A 133 2.68 12.46 17.18
N LYS A 134 2.63 13.24 16.08
CA LYS A 134 1.35 13.65 15.48
C LYS A 134 0.87 12.57 14.52
N TYR A 135 -0.36 12.09 14.71
CA TYR A 135 -0.95 11.04 13.88
C TYR A 135 -1.96 11.63 12.90
N TYR A 136 -1.84 11.33 11.62
CA TYR A 136 -2.81 11.72 10.59
C TYR A 136 -3.38 10.46 9.95
N GLY A 137 -4.69 10.36 9.93
CA GLY A 137 -5.39 9.13 9.56
C GLY A 137 -6.26 9.34 8.34
N THR A 138 -6.60 8.25 7.66
CA THR A 138 -7.70 8.29 6.68
C THR A 138 -9.04 8.50 7.41
N PRO A 139 -10.12 8.90 6.71
CA PRO A 139 -11.42 9.08 7.36
C PRO A 139 -11.88 7.83 8.13
N ARG A 140 -11.53 6.63 7.63
CA ARG A 140 -11.84 5.37 8.31
C ARG A 140 -11.06 5.19 9.61
N HIS A 141 -9.78 5.58 9.67
CA HIS A 141 -8.99 5.53 10.90
C HIS A 141 -9.61 6.38 12.01
N LEU A 142 -9.98 7.62 11.68
CA LEU A 142 -10.63 8.54 12.62
C LEU A 142 -11.93 7.95 13.19
N ARG A 143 -12.69 7.18 12.38
CA ARG A 143 -13.93 6.51 12.83
C ARG A 143 -13.68 5.23 13.63
N LYS A 144 -12.67 4.44 13.27
CA LYS A 144 -12.47 3.07 13.77
C LYS A 144 -11.45 2.97 14.91
N LEU A 145 -10.57 3.96 15.07
CA LEU A 145 -9.55 4.02 16.10
C LEU A 145 -9.68 5.33 16.90
N PRO A 146 -10.79 5.52 17.65
CA PRO A 146 -11.08 6.77 18.37
C PRO A 146 -10.11 7.04 19.54
N ASP A 147 -9.39 6.02 20.01
CA ASP A 147 -8.43 6.14 21.12
C ASP A 147 -7.09 6.75 20.69
N ILE A 148 -6.85 6.89 19.39
CA ILE A 148 -5.69 7.61 18.87
C ILE A 148 -6.06 9.08 18.71
N ALA A 149 -5.23 9.96 19.25
CA ALA A 149 -5.39 11.41 19.13
C ALA A 149 -5.00 11.89 17.71
N TRP A 150 -5.87 11.64 16.73
CA TRP A 150 -5.65 12.04 15.34
C TRP A 150 -5.57 13.57 15.22
N ALA A 151 -4.43 14.07 14.74
CA ALA A 151 -4.17 15.47 14.47
C ALA A 151 -4.85 15.98 13.19
N GLY A 152 -5.28 15.08 12.30
CA GLY A 152 -6.02 15.46 11.09
C GLY A 152 -6.35 14.29 10.17
N ASP A 153 -7.15 14.61 9.15
CA ASP A 153 -7.61 13.69 8.11
C ASP A 153 -6.75 13.83 6.85
N VAL A 154 -6.12 12.75 6.40
CA VAL A 154 -5.31 12.75 5.17
C VAL A 154 -6.14 12.90 3.90
N ASN A 155 -7.48 12.83 3.97
CA ASN A 155 -8.38 13.22 2.88
C ASN A 155 -8.45 14.74 2.70
N ASP A 156 -8.05 15.54 3.69
CA ASP A 156 -7.85 16.99 3.52
C ASP A 156 -6.54 17.27 2.76
N GLU A 157 -6.65 18.04 1.67
CA GLU A 157 -5.49 18.47 0.89
C GLU A 157 -4.51 19.31 1.71
N ARG A 158 -5.00 20.11 2.66
CA ARG A 158 -4.14 20.92 3.54
C ARG A 158 -3.24 20.06 4.39
N VAL A 159 -3.75 18.93 4.90
CA VAL A 159 -2.97 17.94 5.66
C VAL A 159 -1.92 17.30 4.75
N ARG A 160 -2.30 16.87 3.55
CA ARG A 160 -1.35 16.30 2.58
C ARG A 160 -0.24 17.27 2.18
N ALA A 161 -0.56 18.55 2.05
CA ALA A 161 0.38 19.59 1.64
C ALA A 161 1.37 20.05 2.74
N MET A 162 1.16 19.66 4.01
CA MET A 162 2.04 20.10 5.13
C MET A 162 3.48 19.63 5.00
N PHE A 163 3.71 18.54 4.25
CA PHE A 163 5.02 17.90 4.13
C PHE A 163 5.75 18.28 2.83
N GLU A 164 5.17 19.18 2.03
CA GLU A 164 5.84 19.77 0.87
C GLU A 164 6.99 20.71 1.31
N PRO A 165 8.10 20.81 0.56
CA PRO A 165 8.34 20.18 -0.75
C PRO A 165 8.90 18.75 -0.69
N ASP A 166 9.26 18.24 0.50
CA ASP A 166 9.95 16.95 0.62
C ASP A 166 9.05 15.78 0.22
N VAL A 167 7.77 15.87 0.58
CA VAL A 167 6.80 14.80 0.38
C VAL A 167 5.57 15.30 -0.37
N SER A 168 5.15 14.53 -1.36
CA SER A 168 3.94 14.76 -2.14
C SER A 168 2.95 13.61 -1.93
N MET A 169 1.66 13.92 -1.79
CA MET A 169 0.63 12.91 -1.55
C MET A 169 -0.54 13.04 -2.53
N ARG A 170 -0.96 11.93 -3.13
CA ARG A 170 -2.10 11.88 -4.07
C ARG A 170 -2.99 10.68 -3.75
N ILE A 171 -4.30 10.81 -3.98
CA ILE A 171 -5.28 9.73 -3.83
C ILE A 171 -5.82 9.36 -5.21
N PRO A 172 -5.94 8.08 -5.58
CA PRO A 172 -6.52 7.63 -6.84
C PRO A 172 -7.90 8.22 -7.14
N ALA A 173 -8.09 8.74 -8.35
CA ALA A 173 -9.41 9.09 -8.86
C ALA A 173 -10.19 7.85 -9.33
N GLY A 174 -11.52 7.92 -9.33
CA GLY A 174 -12.38 6.83 -9.79
C GLY A 174 -12.55 5.67 -8.78
N ALA A 175 -12.05 5.82 -7.55
CA ALA A 175 -12.14 4.81 -6.50
C ALA A 175 -12.62 5.41 -5.16
N GLU A 176 -13.23 4.58 -4.32
CA GLU A 176 -13.69 4.97 -2.99
C GLU A 176 -12.56 4.93 -1.96
N PHE A 177 -12.36 6.04 -1.23
CA PHE A 177 -11.30 6.19 -0.21
C PHE A 177 -11.84 6.58 1.17
N VAL A 178 -12.96 7.30 1.23
CA VAL A 178 -13.50 7.90 2.46
C VAL A 178 -14.25 6.86 3.29
N ASN A 179 -15.09 6.06 2.65
CA ASN A 179 -15.84 5.00 3.28
C ASN A 179 -15.97 3.77 2.36
N PRO A 180 -14.85 3.11 2.03
CA PRO A 180 -14.88 1.89 1.24
C PRO A 180 -15.63 0.78 1.99
N GLU A 181 -16.38 -0.02 1.22
CA GLU A 181 -16.94 -1.29 1.68
C GLU A 181 -15.82 -2.20 2.22
N GLU A 182 -16.17 -3.12 3.13
CA GLU A 182 -15.18 -3.93 3.85
C GLU A 182 -14.32 -4.83 2.96
N ASP A 183 -14.73 -5.11 1.71
CA ASP A 183 -13.98 -5.88 0.72
C ASP A 183 -13.23 -5.00 -0.31
N ASN A 184 -13.38 -3.68 -0.24
CA ASN A 184 -12.73 -2.73 -1.13
C ASN A 184 -11.42 -2.18 -0.55
N HIS A 185 -10.34 -2.92 -0.80
CA HIS A 185 -8.96 -2.55 -0.45
C HIS A 185 -8.20 -1.91 -1.62
N PHE A 186 -8.89 -1.19 -2.52
CA PHE A 186 -8.25 -0.71 -3.75
C PHE A 186 -7.50 0.61 -3.56
N SER A 187 -8.11 1.60 -2.90
CA SER A 187 -7.63 2.98 -2.90
C SER A 187 -6.87 3.32 -1.62
N ASN A 188 -5.76 4.04 -1.77
CA ASN A 188 -4.94 4.56 -0.69
C ASN A 188 -4.25 5.86 -1.09
N VAL A 189 -3.62 6.52 -0.12
CA VAL A 189 -2.72 7.64 -0.39
C VAL A 189 -1.41 7.10 -0.97
N PHE A 190 -1.01 7.61 -2.14
CA PHE A 190 0.34 7.45 -2.66
C PHE A 190 1.21 8.55 -2.08
N VAL A 191 2.38 8.20 -1.56
CA VAL A 191 3.31 9.13 -0.90
C VAL A 191 4.64 9.10 -1.63
N LEU A 192 4.99 10.19 -2.33
CA LEU A 192 6.30 10.39 -2.93
C LEU A 192 7.20 11.12 -1.94
N HIS A 193 8.30 10.50 -1.56
CA HIS A 193 9.43 11.19 -0.96
C HIS A 193 10.40 11.61 -2.07
N ARG A 194 10.43 12.91 -2.38
CA ARG A 194 11.19 13.45 -3.51
C ARG A 194 12.71 13.26 -3.37
N PRO A 195 13.35 13.53 -2.22
CA PRO A 195 14.79 13.37 -2.08
C PRO A 195 15.28 11.96 -2.40
N SER A 196 14.53 10.93 -1.99
CA SER A 196 14.90 9.53 -2.25
C SER A 196 14.34 8.98 -3.55
N ARG A 197 13.50 9.73 -4.27
CA ARG A 197 12.79 9.27 -5.47
C ARG A 197 11.99 7.99 -5.21
N THR A 198 11.35 7.89 -4.03
CA THR A 198 10.63 6.68 -3.61
C THR A 198 9.16 6.97 -3.41
N VAL A 199 8.31 6.16 -4.03
CA VAL A 199 6.86 6.16 -3.80
C VAL A 199 6.49 5.04 -2.85
N HIS A 200 5.77 5.34 -1.78
CA HIS A 200 4.98 4.36 -1.03
C HIS A 200 3.56 4.36 -1.58
N ASN A 201 3.10 3.21 -2.10
CA ASN A 201 1.81 3.11 -2.77
C ASN A 201 0.83 2.15 -2.12
N ASP A 202 1.22 1.49 -1.04
CA ASP A 202 0.37 0.52 -0.37
C ASP A 202 -0.17 -0.58 -1.31
N ASP A 203 -1.48 -0.83 -1.34
CA ASP A 203 -2.11 -1.96 -2.03
C ASP A 203 -2.41 -1.72 -3.52
N THR A 204 -2.61 -0.47 -3.95
CA THR A 204 -3.13 -0.16 -5.31
C THR A 204 -2.33 -0.84 -6.42
N ILE A 205 -1.00 -0.81 -6.32
CA ILE A 205 -0.05 -1.50 -7.19
C ILE A 205 0.69 -2.54 -6.36
N VAL A 206 0.57 -3.79 -6.78
CA VAL A 206 1.27 -4.92 -6.16
C VAL A 206 2.40 -5.38 -7.06
N ASN A 207 3.52 -5.76 -6.44
CA ASN A 207 4.63 -6.40 -7.12
C ASN A 207 4.90 -7.75 -6.46
N TRP A 208 4.58 -8.81 -7.19
CA TRP A 208 4.65 -10.16 -6.68
C TRP A 208 5.94 -10.81 -7.12
N ARG A 209 6.67 -11.36 -6.15
CA ARG A 209 7.79 -12.25 -6.41
C ARG A 209 7.53 -13.55 -5.68
N ASN A 210 7.35 -14.62 -6.42
CA ASN A 210 7.23 -15.93 -5.85
C ASN A 210 8.59 -16.38 -5.32
N PRO A 211 8.64 -17.02 -4.13
CA PRO A 211 9.81 -17.76 -3.71
C PRO A 211 10.21 -18.77 -4.81
N THR A 212 11.50 -18.88 -5.09
CA THR A 212 12.03 -19.78 -6.14
C THR A 212 11.60 -21.23 -5.97
N TRP A 213 11.35 -21.66 -4.73
CA TRP A 213 10.93 -23.02 -4.36
C TRP A 213 9.39 -23.24 -4.38
N SER A 214 8.59 -22.18 -4.57
CA SER A 214 7.14 -22.26 -4.39
C SER A 214 6.40 -22.79 -5.63
N LEU A 215 5.51 -23.76 -5.42
CA LEU A 215 4.59 -24.27 -6.45
C LEU A 215 3.57 -23.20 -6.91
N THR A 216 3.43 -22.09 -6.17
CA THR A 216 2.55 -20.97 -6.53
C THR A 216 2.94 -20.32 -7.86
N ARG A 217 4.20 -20.48 -8.33
CA ARG A 217 4.65 -20.04 -9.67
C ARG A 217 3.84 -20.62 -10.83
N LEU A 218 3.22 -21.78 -10.65
CA LEU A 218 2.40 -22.43 -11.69
C LEU A 218 1.10 -21.65 -11.98
N PHE A 219 0.61 -20.88 -11.00
CA PHE A 219 -0.71 -20.22 -11.09
C PHE A 219 -0.66 -18.71 -10.86
N LEU A 220 0.34 -18.21 -10.12
CA LEU A 220 0.53 -16.79 -9.85
C LEU A 220 1.89 -16.37 -10.40
N LYS A 221 1.90 -15.56 -11.46
CA LYS A 221 3.15 -15.15 -12.10
C LYS A 221 3.79 -13.96 -11.37
N ASP A 222 5.12 -13.89 -11.46
CA ASP A 222 5.91 -12.76 -10.95
C ASP A 222 5.57 -11.47 -11.71
N GLY A 223 5.76 -10.32 -11.06
CA GLY A 223 5.71 -9.01 -11.70
C GLY A 223 4.69 -8.04 -11.10
N ILE A 224 4.71 -6.83 -11.68
CA ILE A 224 3.87 -5.69 -11.31
C ILE A 224 2.48 -5.79 -11.93
N ARG A 225 1.45 -5.48 -11.12
CA ARG A 225 0.04 -5.44 -11.52
C ARG A 225 -0.76 -4.53 -10.60
N PHE A 226 -1.92 -4.06 -11.05
CA PHE A 226 -2.89 -3.43 -10.15
C PHE A 226 -3.49 -4.45 -9.20
N HIS A 227 -3.96 -3.97 -8.04
CA HIS A 227 -4.66 -4.79 -7.07
C HIS A 227 -5.85 -5.53 -7.72
N PRO A 228 -6.10 -6.82 -7.39
CA PRO A 228 -7.15 -7.61 -8.03
C PRO A 228 -8.55 -6.98 -7.98
N SER A 229 -8.85 -6.22 -6.92
CA SER A 229 -10.15 -5.55 -6.75
C SER A 229 -10.42 -4.48 -7.82
N LEU A 230 -9.41 -4.01 -8.58
CA LEU A 230 -9.60 -3.08 -9.72
C LEU A 230 -10.73 -3.53 -10.65
N THR A 231 -10.77 -4.83 -10.96
CA THR A 231 -11.76 -5.40 -11.89
C THR A 231 -13.11 -5.70 -11.24
N GLY A 232 -13.21 -5.59 -9.92
CA GLY A 232 -14.39 -5.86 -9.11
C GLY A 232 -14.91 -4.59 -8.42
N VAL A 233 -14.81 -4.55 -7.10
CA VAL A 233 -15.34 -3.49 -6.22
C VAL A 233 -14.43 -2.25 -6.11
N GLY A 234 -13.22 -2.29 -6.67
CA GLY A 234 -12.19 -1.28 -6.43
C GLY A 234 -12.52 0.11 -6.99
N LEU A 235 -13.17 0.14 -8.16
CA LEU A 235 -13.58 1.37 -8.82
C LEU A 235 -15.08 1.61 -8.61
N TYR A 236 -15.49 2.88 -8.63
CA TYR A 236 -16.91 3.20 -8.61
C TYR A 236 -17.65 2.49 -9.77
N PRO A 237 -18.92 2.07 -9.57
CA PRO A 237 -19.69 1.33 -10.56
C PRO A 237 -20.24 2.24 -11.69
N THR A 238 -19.45 3.20 -12.14
CA THR A 238 -19.78 4.13 -13.24
C THR A 238 -18.88 3.88 -14.46
N PRO A 239 -19.31 4.27 -15.68
CA PRO A 239 -18.49 4.18 -16.88
C PRO A 239 -17.23 5.04 -16.81
N GLU A 240 -17.26 6.15 -16.08
CA GLU A 240 -16.19 7.14 -16.03
C GLU A 240 -15.04 6.70 -15.11
N ALA A 241 -15.35 5.94 -14.04
CA ALA A 241 -14.40 5.61 -12.99
C ALA A 241 -13.11 4.89 -13.48
N PRO A 242 -13.17 3.87 -14.36
CA PRO A 242 -11.96 3.28 -14.95
C PRO A 242 -11.12 4.28 -15.75
N LEU A 243 -11.75 5.22 -16.44
CA LEU A 243 -11.07 6.22 -17.26
C LEU A 243 -10.43 7.31 -16.39
N GLN A 244 -11.09 7.70 -15.31
CA GLN A 244 -10.55 8.60 -14.29
C GLN A 244 -9.32 8.00 -13.62
N PHE A 245 -9.38 6.72 -13.22
CA PHE A 245 -8.23 6.02 -12.65
C PHE A 245 -7.08 5.91 -13.65
N ARG A 246 -7.36 5.57 -14.92
CA ARG A 246 -6.37 5.56 -16.00
C ARG A 246 -5.67 6.92 -16.15
N SER A 247 -6.44 8.00 -16.26
CA SER A 247 -5.88 9.35 -16.38
C SER A 247 -5.03 9.69 -15.17
N TRP A 248 -5.53 9.41 -13.97
CA TRP A 248 -4.82 9.70 -12.73
C TRP A 248 -3.46 9.01 -12.63
N VAL A 249 -3.36 7.73 -13.00
CA VAL A 249 -2.08 7.02 -12.96
C VAL A 249 -1.15 7.50 -14.07
N GLN A 250 -1.67 7.84 -15.26
CA GLN A 250 -0.87 8.47 -16.32
C GLN A 250 -0.30 9.81 -15.87
N ASP A 251 -1.10 10.62 -15.19
CA ASP A 251 -0.69 11.91 -14.62
C ASP A 251 0.37 11.71 -13.53
N LEU A 252 0.18 10.73 -12.64
CA LEU A 252 1.16 10.41 -11.60
C LEU A 252 2.53 10.04 -12.19
N VAL A 253 2.58 9.16 -13.19
CA VAL A 253 3.84 8.70 -13.79
C VAL A 253 4.52 9.82 -14.59
N ARG A 254 3.74 10.72 -15.19
CA ARG A 254 4.27 11.91 -15.89
C ARG A 254 4.81 12.96 -14.92
N ASP A 255 4.07 13.25 -13.86
CA ASP A 255 4.36 14.38 -12.97
C ASP A 255 5.42 14.04 -11.91
N TRP A 256 5.49 12.78 -11.47
CA TRP A 256 6.39 12.35 -10.40
C TRP A 256 7.65 11.69 -10.95
N ASP A 257 8.80 12.26 -10.57
CA ASP A 257 10.11 11.70 -10.87
C ASP A 257 10.55 10.75 -9.75
N PHE A 258 10.28 9.46 -9.92
CA PHE A 258 10.61 8.41 -8.95
C PHE A 258 11.33 7.24 -9.60
N ASP A 259 12.14 6.53 -8.83
CA ASP A 259 12.89 5.36 -9.29
C ASP A 259 12.55 4.10 -8.48
N ASN A 260 11.95 4.28 -7.29
CA ASN A 260 11.59 3.20 -6.38
C ASN A 260 10.08 3.20 -6.06
N LEU A 261 9.51 2.01 -5.85
CA LEU A 261 8.12 1.80 -5.44
C LEU A 261 8.04 0.77 -4.31
N CYS A 262 7.61 1.22 -3.15
CA CYS A 262 7.24 0.39 -2.01
C CYS A 262 5.76 -0.01 -2.09
N THR A 263 5.51 -1.31 -1.98
CA THR A 263 4.15 -1.90 -1.94
C THR A 263 3.78 -2.25 -0.50
N ALA A 264 2.51 -2.50 -0.22
CA ALA A 264 2.05 -2.99 1.08
C ALA A 264 2.60 -4.39 1.41
N HIS A 265 2.68 -5.23 0.38
CA HIS A 265 2.90 -6.67 0.52
C HIS A 265 3.96 -7.19 -0.45
N ASN A 266 4.55 -8.32 -0.08
CA ASN A 266 5.48 -9.13 -0.85
C ASN A 266 6.81 -8.41 -1.20
N SER A 267 6.85 -7.61 -2.27
CA SER A 267 8.13 -7.09 -2.77
C SER A 267 8.05 -5.68 -3.35
N ASN A 268 9.07 -4.87 -3.07
CA ASN A 268 9.24 -3.53 -3.63
C ASN A 268 9.94 -3.59 -4.99
N ILE A 269 9.82 -2.52 -5.77
CA ILE A 269 10.59 -2.28 -6.99
C ILE A 269 11.66 -1.25 -6.66
N VAL A 270 12.93 -1.62 -6.81
CA VAL A 270 14.09 -0.74 -6.55
C VAL A 270 14.80 -0.54 -7.88
N GLY A 271 14.85 0.70 -8.35
CA GLY A 271 15.28 1.06 -9.71
C GLY A 271 14.22 0.82 -10.78
N GLY A 272 14.06 1.77 -11.69
CA GLY A 272 13.20 1.67 -12.87
C GLY A 272 11.70 1.64 -12.57
N ALA A 273 11.27 2.00 -11.36
CA ALA A 273 9.87 1.84 -10.96
C ALA A 273 8.91 2.72 -11.79
N ASN A 274 9.29 3.95 -12.14
CA ASN A 274 8.45 4.83 -12.96
C ASN A 274 8.16 4.19 -14.34
N ALA A 275 9.20 3.69 -15.03
CA ALA A 275 9.04 2.96 -16.28
C ALA A 275 8.19 1.69 -16.12
N ALA A 276 8.38 0.94 -15.03
CA ALA A 276 7.58 -0.26 -14.76
C ALA A 276 6.08 0.05 -14.56
N VAL A 277 5.75 1.17 -13.90
CA VAL A 277 4.36 1.63 -13.75
C VAL A 277 3.82 2.13 -15.09
N HIS A 278 4.60 2.89 -15.87
CA HIS A 278 4.21 3.31 -17.22
C HIS A 278 3.85 2.11 -18.11
N ASP A 279 4.69 1.08 -18.10
CA ASP A 279 4.46 -0.15 -18.87
C ASP A 279 3.25 -0.93 -18.35
N LEU A 280 3.01 -0.95 -17.03
CA LEU A 280 1.79 -1.53 -16.46
C LEU A 280 0.54 -0.83 -17.00
N VAL A 281 0.49 0.50 -16.96
CA VAL A 281 -0.64 1.28 -17.46
C VAL A 281 -0.88 1.00 -18.94
N THR A 282 0.19 1.02 -19.75
CA THR A 282 0.12 0.74 -21.19
C THR A 282 -0.43 -0.66 -21.47
N ARG A 283 0.02 -1.69 -20.74
CA ARG A 283 -0.50 -3.07 -20.88
C ARG A 283 -1.94 -3.24 -20.42
N CYS A 284 -2.44 -2.35 -19.57
CA CYS A 284 -3.80 -2.38 -19.04
C CYS A 284 -4.73 -1.41 -19.77
N ASP A 285 -4.30 -0.75 -20.84
CA ASP A 285 -5.10 0.31 -21.48
C ASP A 285 -6.48 -0.19 -21.95
N SER A 286 -6.52 -1.33 -22.65
CA SER A 286 -7.78 -1.93 -23.11
C SER A 286 -8.66 -2.41 -21.95
N LEU A 287 -8.07 -2.79 -20.80
CA LEU A 287 -8.83 -3.21 -19.62
C LEU A 287 -9.69 -2.06 -19.11
N PHE A 288 -9.17 -0.82 -19.10
CA PHE A 288 -9.94 0.34 -18.63
C PHE A 288 -11.15 0.62 -19.51
N ASP A 289 -10.98 0.52 -20.84
CA ASP A 289 -12.10 0.68 -21.78
C ASP A 289 -13.15 -0.44 -21.62
N ASP A 290 -12.70 -1.68 -21.41
CA ASP A 290 -13.61 -2.82 -21.20
C ASP A 290 -14.40 -2.70 -19.89
N LEU A 291 -13.75 -2.25 -18.80
CA LEU A 291 -14.42 -1.97 -17.53
C LEU A 291 -15.44 -0.84 -17.68
N SER A 292 -15.10 0.22 -18.41
CA SER A 292 -16.01 1.33 -18.69
C SER A 292 -17.26 0.86 -19.45
N LYS A 293 -17.08 0.11 -20.55
CA LYS A 293 -18.19 -0.48 -21.33
C LYS A 293 -19.04 -1.42 -20.49
N ARG A 294 -18.41 -2.27 -19.66
CA ARG A 294 -19.10 -3.19 -18.76
C ARG A 294 -19.98 -2.43 -17.76
N ASN A 295 -19.48 -1.36 -17.16
CA ASN A 295 -20.24 -0.55 -16.21
C ASN A 295 -21.41 0.16 -16.90
N ALA A 296 -21.21 0.70 -18.11
CA ALA A 296 -22.29 1.29 -18.91
C ALA A 296 -23.40 0.29 -19.25
N ALA A 297 -23.04 -0.95 -19.61
CA ALA A 297 -24.00 -2.01 -19.88
C ALA A 297 -24.79 -2.45 -18.64
N LYS A 298 -24.17 -2.43 -17.45
CA LYS A 298 -24.86 -2.73 -16.18
C LYS A 298 -25.84 -1.62 -15.81
N LEU A 299 -25.45 -0.35 -15.93
CA LEU A 299 -26.33 0.78 -15.64
C LEU A 299 -27.60 0.79 -16.50
N LYS A 300 -27.48 0.49 -17.80
CA LYS A 300 -28.64 0.37 -18.72
C LYS A 300 -29.59 -0.77 -18.38
N LYS A 301 -29.14 -1.80 -17.66
CA LYS A 301 -29.98 -2.94 -17.23
C LYS A 301 -30.69 -2.67 -15.91
N SER A 302 -30.20 -1.72 -15.12
CA SER A 302 -30.77 -1.31 -13.82
C SER A 302 -31.72 -0.11 -13.93
N SER A 303 -31.76 0.55 -15.09
CA SER A 303 -32.71 1.62 -15.45
C SER A 303 -33.95 1.05 -16.11
#